data_AF-A0A944AG49-F1
#
_entry.id   AF-A0A944AG49-F1
#
_cell.length_a   1.000
_cell.length_b   1.000
_cell.length_c   1.000
_cell.angle_alpha   90.00
_cell.angle_beta   90.00
_cell.angle_gamma   90.00
#
_symmetry.space_group_name_H-M   'P 1'
#
loop_
_entity.id
_entity.type
_entity.pdbx_description
1 polymer ?
#
loop_
_entity_poly.entity_id
_entity_poly.type
_entity_poly.pdbx_seq_one_letter_code
_entity_poly.pdbx_strand_id
1 'polypeptide(L)'
;MKIKSILPVLGLMALIACTPKQDLPVYQDESRDLDERVADALSRMTTEEKIAIIHAQSKFSSPGVPRLGIPELWTTDRPHGIRPEVLWDEWDQAGWTNDSIVAFPALTCLAATWNPEMAALFGKSIGEEARYREKDVLLGPGVNIARTPLNGRNFEYMGEDPYL
;
A
#
# COMPACT_ATOMS: atom_id res chain seq x y z
N MET A 1 12.29 40.65 -63.74
CA MET A 1 11.18 41.24 -62.97
C MET A 1 10.34 40.08 -62.43
N LYS A 2 10.25 39.94 -61.11
CA LYS A 2 9.84 38.70 -60.40
C LYS A 2 8.33 38.45 -60.51
N ILE A 3 7.93 37.25 -60.95
CA ILE A 3 6.55 36.74 -60.88
C ILE A 3 6.36 36.10 -59.50
N LYS A 4 5.38 36.60 -58.74
CA LYS A 4 5.06 36.17 -57.37
C LYS A 4 4.26 34.87 -57.40
N SER A 5 4.69 33.90 -56.59
CA SER A 5 3.93 32.67 -56.31
C SER A 5 2.77 32.99 -55.36
N ILE A 6 1.61 32.39 -55.64
CA ILE A 6 0.44 32.39 -54.75
C ILE A 6 0.22 30.93 -54.36
N LEU A 7 0.50 30.60 -53.10
CA LEU A 7 0.16 29.32 -52.47
C LEU A 7 -1.20 29.51 -51.76
N PRO A 8 -2.19 28.61 -51.92
CA PRO A 8 -3.38 28.67 -51.09
C PRO A 8 -3.09 28.00 -49.73
N VAL A 9 -3.34 28.73 -48.65
CA VAL A 9 -3.32 28.21 -47.28
C VAL A 9 -4.61 27.41 -47.07
N LEU A 10 -4.50 26.09 -47.02
CA LEU A 10 -5.60 25.21 -46.62
C LEU A 10 -5.70 25.25 -45.09
N GLY A 11 -6.74 25.89 -44.57
CA GLY A 11 -7.02 25.98 -43.14
C GLY A 11 -7.41 24.62 -42.56
N LEU A 12 -6.59 24.11 -41.64
CA LEU A 12 -6.88 22.91 -40.86
C LEU A 12 -7.83 23.31 -39.71
N MET A 13 -9.13 23.09 -39.91
CA MET A 13 -10.15 23.31 -38.89
C MET A 13 -10.09 22.16 -37.88
N ALA A 14 -9.47 22.39 -36.72
CA ALA A 14 -9.41 21.41 -35.64
C ALA A 14 -10.81 21.23 -35.04
N LEU A 15 -11.44 20.10 -35.35
CA LEU A 15 -12.64 19.62 -34.65
C LEU A 15 -12.23 19.29 -33.21
N ILE A 16 -12.57 20.18 -32.27
CA ILE A 16 -12.54 19.86 -30.84
C ILE A 16 -13.67 18.87 -30.60
N ALA A 17 -13.34 17.58 -30.65
CA ALA A 17 -14.24 16.53 -30.20
C ALA A 17 -14.42 16.72 -28.69
N CYS A 18 -15.59 17.22 -28.29
CA CYS A 18 -16.02 17.21 -26.90
C CYS A 18 -16.34 15.76 -26.55
N THR A 19 -15.38 15.04 -25.98
CA THR A 19 -15.63 13.71 -25.42
C THR A 19 -16.61 13.87 -24.24
N PRO A 20 -17.73 13.14 -24.21
CA PRO A 20 -18.61 13.16 -23.06
C PRO A 20 -17.83 12.69 -21.84
N LYS A 21 -17.81 13.52 -20.80
CA LYS A 21 -17.27 13.16 -19.49
C LYS A 21 -18.09 11.96 -19.01
N GLN A 22 -17.52 10.76 -19.01
CA GLN A 22 -18.18 9.63 -18.37
C GLN A 22 -18.29 9.95 -16.89
N ASP A 23 -19.51 9.94 -16.35
CA ASP A 23 -19.71 10.04 -14.92
C ASP A 23 -19.03 8.82 -14.28
N LEU A 24 -18.01 9.09 -13.46
CA LEU A 24 -17.31 8.05 -12.73
C LEU A 24 -18.31 7.32 -11.83
N PRO A 25 -18.21 5.99 -11.69
CA PRO A 25 -18.93 5.27 -10.64
C PRO A 25 -18.67 5.89 -9.27
N VAL A 26 -19.65 5.84 -8.36
CA VAL A 26 -19.55 6.44 -7.02
C VAL A 26 -18.28 6.00 -6.31
N TYR A 27 -17.90 4.72 -6.37
CA TYR A 27 -16.67 4.24 -5.72
C TYR A 27 -15.37 4.89 -6.22
N GLN A 28 -15.35 5.40 -7.45
CA GLN A 28 -14.21 6.11 -8.07
C GLN A 28 -14.28 7.63 -7.88
N ASP A 29 -15.37 8.16 -7.32
CA ASP A 29 -15.51 9.59 -7.05
C ASP A 29 -14.95 9.93 -5.67
N GLU A 30 -13.75 10.51 -5.65
CA GLU A 30 -13.06 10.92 -4.42
C GLU A 30 -13.75 12.06 -3.66
N SER A 31 -14.76 12.72 -4.24
CA SER A 31 -15.55 13.75 -3.56
C SER A 31 -16.67 13.18 -2.67
N ARG A 32 -16.99 11.89 -2.83
CA ARG A 32 -18.02 11.18 -2.04
C ARG A 32 -17.43 10.67 -0.74
N ASP A 33 -18.33 10.43 0.22
CA ASP A 33 -17.96 9.84 1.51
C ASP A 33 -17.37 8.43 1.31
N LEU A 34 -16.39 8.06 2.15
CA LEU A 34 -15.69 6.79 2.03
C LEU A 34 -16.64 5.59 2.15
N ASP A 35 -17.59 5.63 3.08
CA ASP A 35 -18.50 4.51 3.32
C ASP A 35 -19.49 4.35 2.14
N GLU A 36 -19.91 5.46 1.53
CA GLU A 36 -20.71 5.44 0.29
C GLU A 36 -19.94 4.80 -0.86
N ARG A 37 -18.66 5.17 -1.02
CA ARG A 37 -17.78 4.61 -2.06
C ARG A 37 -17.55 3.12 -1.86
N VAL A 38 -17.31 2.69 -0.62
CA VAL A 38 -17.12 1.29 -0.26
C VAL A 38 -18.41 0.49 -0.48
N ALA A 39 -19.57 1.02 -0.06
CA ALA A 39 -20.85 0.37 -0.29
C ALA A 39 -21.16 0.19 -1.78
N ASP A 40 -20.89 1.21 -2.61
CA ASP A 40 -21.06 1.13 -4.06
C ASP A 40 -20.12 0.06 -4.67
N ALA A 41 -18.83 0.05 -4.29
CA ALA A 41 -17.88 -0.97 -4.75
C ALA A 41 -18.35 -2.40 -4.38
N LEU A 42 -18.73 -2.61 -3.12
CA LEU A 42 -19.24 -3.90 -2.64
C LEU A 42 -20.54 -4.33 -3.33
N SER A 43 -21.41 -3.37 -3.69
CA SER A 43 -22.65 -3.66 -4.42
C SER A 43 -22.39 -4.14 -5.85
N ARG A 44 -21.25 -3.75 -6.44
CA ARG A 44 -20.84 -4.09 -7.81
C ARG A 44 -20.03 -5.39 -7.88
N MET A 45 -19.55 -5.90 -6.75
CA MET A 45 -18.79 -7.17 -6.69
C MET A 45 -19.73 -8.38 -6.74
N THR A 46 -19.33 -9.43 -7.45
CA THR A 46 -19.97 -10.74 -7.34
C THR A 46 -19.63 -11.38 -5.99
N THR A 47 -20.35 -12.46 -5.64
CA THR A 47 -20.03 -13.24 -4.43
C THR A 47 -18.62 -13.83 -4.51
N GLU A 48 -18.22 -14.30 -5.69
CA GLU A 48 -16.89 -14.87 -5.94
C GLU A 48 -15.79 -13.81 -5.77
N GLU A 49 -16.00 -12.59 -6.27
CA GLU A 49 -15.06 -11.48 -6.08
C GLU A 49 -14.96 -11.10 -4.59
N LYS A 50 -16.08 -11.06 -3.85
CA LYS A 50 -16.07 -10.82 -2.40
C LYS A 50 -15.34 -11.90 -1.63
N ILE A 51 -15.49 -13.16 -2.03
CA ILE A 51 -14.78 -14.29 -1.44
C ILE A 51 -13.29 -14.22 -1.78
N ALA A 52 -12.92 -13.81 -3.00
CA ALA A 52 -11.53 -13.71 -3.41
C ALA A 52 -10.76 -12.70 -2.55
N ILE A 53 -11.28 -11.48 -2.38
CA ILE A 53 -10.57 -10.40 -1.67
C ILE A 53 -10.28 -10.68 -0.18
N ILE A 54 -10.98 -11.66 0.43
CA ILE A 54 -10.78 -12.06 1.83
C ILE A 54 -9.88 -13.30 1.99
N HIS A 55 -9.31 -13.81 0.89
CA HIS A 55 -8.37 -14.91 0.91
C HIS A 55 -6.97 -14.45 0.49
N ALA A 56 -5.94 -15.12 1.02
CA ALA A 56 -4.58 -14.93 0.56
C ALA A 56 -4.39 -15.58 -0.83
N GLN A 57 -3.72 -14.88 -1.74
CA GLN A 57 -3.27 -15.41 -3.04
C GLN A 57 -1.75 -15.64 -3.09
N SER A 58 -1.01 -15.04 -2.15
CA SER A 58 0.43 -15.23 -1.95
C SER A 58 0.73 -15.29 -0.45
N LYS A 59 2.00 -15.36 -0.04
CA LYS A 59 2.38 -15.21 1.38
C LYS A 59 1.88 -13.92 2.02
N PHE A 60 1.78 -12.86 1.24
CA PHE A 60 1.55 -11.52 1.77
C PHE A 60 0.52 -10.71 0.99
N SER A 61 -0.17 -11.27 0.01
CA SER A 61 -1.18 -10.53 -0.75
C SER A 61 -2.53 -11.23 -0.83
N SER A 62 -3.57 -10.42 -0.98
CA SER A 62 -4.92 -10.84 -1.37
C SER A 62 -5.24 -10.28 -2.75
N PRO A 63 -6.06 -10.99 -3.56
CA PRO A 63 -6.45 -10.49 -4.87
C PRO A 63 -7.25 -9.20 -4.74
N GLY A 64 -7.15 -8.36 -5.76
CA GLY A 64 -8.07 -7.24 -5.97
C GLY A 64 -9.33 -7.67 -6.71
N VAL A 65 -9.99 -6.70 -7.35
CA VAL A 65 -11.07 -6.95 -8.31
C VAL A 65 -10.72 -6.27 -9.64
N PRO A 66 -9.94 -6.94 -10.52
CA PRO A 66 -9.44 -6.33 -11.76
C PRO A 66 -10.55 -5.77 -12.66
N ARG A 67 -11.71 -6.42 -12.70
CA ARG A 67 -12.89 -5.94 -13.46
C ARG A 67 -13.39 -4.57 -13.00
N LEU A 68 -13.23 -4.26 -11.72
CA LEU A 68 -13.59 -2.96 -11.11
C LEU A 68 -12.36 -2.04 -10.99
N GLY A 69 -11.19 -2.44 -11.49
CA GLY A 69 -9.96 -1.67 -11.33
C GLY A 69 -9.48 -1.56 -9.88
N ILE A 70 -9.94 -2.44 -8.98
CA ILE A 70 -9.47 -2.49 -7.59
C ILE A 70 -8.18 -3.31 -7.56
N PRO A 71 -7.03 -2.74 -7.14
CA PRO A 71 -5.75 -3.43 -7.13
C PRO A 71 -5.70 -4.51 -6.06
N GLU A 72 -4.67 -5.35 -6.14
CA GLU A 72 -4.31 -6.28 -5.08
C GLU A 72 -3.94 -5.53 -3.80
N LEU A 73 -4.10 -6.20 -2.66
CA LEU A 73 -3.62 -5.70 -1.38
C LEU A 73 -2.34 -6.43 -1.01
N TRP A 74 -1.26 -5.68 -0.78
CA TRP A 74 0.02 -6.20 -0.33
C TRP A 74 0.24 -5.87 1.14
N THR A 75 0.56 -6.90 1.90
CA THR A 75 0.91 -6.81 3.31
C THR A 75 2.40 -7.06 3.49
N THR A 76 2.91 -6.74 4.67
CA THR A 76 4.28 -7.09 5.06
C THR A 76 4.33 -7.29 6.56
N ASP A 77 5.05 -8.32 6.99
CA ASP A 77 5.17 -8.67 8.41
C ASP A 77 6.62 -8.49 8.87
N ARG A 78 6.88 -7.48 9.70
CA ARG A 78 8.15 -7.34 10.45
C ARG A 78 7.99 -6.18 11.44
N PRO A 79 8.19 -6.39 12.76
CA PRO A 79 7.94 -5.34 13.75
C PRO A 79 9.00 -4.22 13.78
N HIS A 80 10.11 -4.38 13.06
CA HIS A 80 11.27 -3.47 13.09
C HIS A 80 11.84 -3.20 11.69
N GLY A 81 10.95 -2.85 10.75
CA GLY A 81 11.28 -2.47 9.37
C GLY A 81 10.47 -3.22 8.33
N ILE A 82 10.74 -2.99 7.06
CA ILE A 82 10.10 -3.74 5.96
C ILE A 82 11.02 -4.88 5.55
N ARG A 83 10.46 -6.08 5.33
CA ARG A 83 11.25 -7.23 4.86
C ARG A 83 11.60 -7.08 3.37
N PRO A 84 12.72 -7.67 2.91
CA PRO A 84 12.91 -7.86 1.48
C PRO A 84 11.81 -8.77 0.92
N GLU A 85 11.63 -8.74 -0.38
CA GLU A 85 10.67 -9.57 -1.08
C GLU A 85 10.94 -11.06 -0.85
N VAL A 86 9.85 -11.80 -0.73
CA VAL A 86 9.86 -13.26 -0.62
C VAL A 86 9.33 -13.87 -1.90
N LEU A 87 9.62 -15.14 -2.11
CA LEU A 87 8.98 -15.92 -3.16
C LEU A 87 7.46 -15.96 -2.94
N TRP A 88 6.71 -16.06 -4.03
CA TRP A 88 5.25 -15.87 -4.04
C TRP A 88 4.50 -16.74 -3.03
N ASP A 89 4.82 -18.03 -2.98
CA ASP A 89 4.17 -19.04 -2.14
C ASP A 89 5.12 -19.71 -1.14
N GLU A 90 6.35 -19.22 -1.00
CA GLU A 90 7.38 -19.75 -0.10
C GLU A 90 7.85 -18.70 0.92
N TRP A 91 8.50 -19.16 1.98
CA TRP A 91 9.02 -18.26 3.02
C TRP A 91 10.44 -17.74 2.73
N ASP A 92 11.08 -18.26 1.69
CA ASP A 92 12.42 -17.88 1.29
C ASP A 92 12.43 -16.49 0.62
N GLN A 93 13.55 -15.79 0.78
CA GLN A 93 13.75 -14.49 0.14
C GLN A 93 13.84 -14.66 -1.38
N ALA A 94 13.29 -13.69 -2.12
CA ALA A 94 13.34 -13.68 -3.58
C ALA A 94 14.76 -13.49 -4.15
N GLY A 95 15.75 -13.15 -3.31
CA GLY A 95 17.15 -13.07 -3.69
C GLY A 95 17.49 -11.90 -4.63
N TRP A 96 16.69 -10.85 -4.63
CA TRP A 96 16.90 -9.67 -5.48
C TRP A 96 18.15 -8.89 -5.06
N THR A 97 18.96 -8.48 -6.03
CA THR A 97 20.23 -7.78 -5.79
C THR A 97 20.06 -6.28 -5.53
N ASN A 98 18.87 -5.74 -5.79
CA ASN A 98 18.51 -4.33 -5.62
C ASN A 98 17.49 -4.12 -4.51
N ASP A 99 17.32 -5.09 -3.61
CA ASP A 99 16.24 -5.13 -2.62
C ASP A 99 16.72 -4.97 -1.18
N SER A 100 17.49 -3.90 -0.95
CA SER A 100 18.00 -3.59 0.39
C SER A 100 16.92 -2.93 1.25
N ILE A 101 16.93 -3.25 2.55
CA ILE A 101 15.99 -2.73 3.54
C ILE A 101 16.71 -2.10 4.73
N VAL A 102 15.99 -1.25 5.47
CA VAL A 102 16.50 -0.73 6.75
C VAL A 102 16.10 -1.68 7.88
N ALA A 103 17.12 -2.21 8.56
CA ALA A 103 16.90 -3.01 9.76
C ALA A 103 16.92 -2.11 11.01
N PHE A 104 15.72 -1.74 11.48
CA PHE A 104 15.58 -0.94 12.69
C PHE A 104 15.85 -1.77 13.96
N PRO A 105 16.16 -1.12 15.10
CA PRO A 105 16.22 -1.80 16.40
C PRO A 105 14.90 -2.49 16.75
N ALA A 106 14.97 -3.55 17.54
CA ALA A 106 13.81 -4.21 18.12
C ALA A 106 12.94 -3.21 18.92
N LEU A 107 11.63 -3.45 19.00
CA LEU A 107 10.71 -2.52 19.66
C LEU A 107 11.02 -2.34 21.16
N THR A 108 11.60 -3.35 21.82
CA THR A 108 12.10 -3.21 23.20
C THR A 108 13.23 -2.18 23.29
N CYS A 109 14.10 -2.07 22.29
CA CYS A 109 15.15 -1.05 22.25
C CYS A 109 14.56 0.34 21.99
N LEU A 110 13.52 0.44 21.16
CA LEU A 110 12.80 1.69 20.94
C LEU A 110 12.13 2.16 22.23
N ALA A 111 11.43 1.26 22.92
CA ALA A 111 10.77 1.56 24.20
C ALA A 111 11.77 1.98 25.28
N ALA A 112 12.96 1.36 25.32
CA ALA A 112 14.03 1.73 26.24
C ALA A 112 14.59 3.15 26.03
N THR A 113 14.23 3.84 24.94
CA THR A 113 14.58 5.26 24.75
C THR A 113 13.71 6.21 25.55
N TRP A 114 12.52 5.77 26.00
CA TRP A 114 11.52 6.60 26.67
C TRP A 114 11.19 7.90 25.93
N ASN A 115 11.27 7.86 24.59
CA ASN A 115 11.14 9.04 23.74
C ASN A 115 10.00 8.86 22.71
N PRO A 116 8.83 9.47 22.95
CA PRO A 116 7.69 9.42 22.02
C PRO A 116 7.97 10.04 20.65
N GLU A 117 8.81 11.06 20.57
CA GLU A 117 9.20 11.68 19.29
C GLU A 117 10.06 10.71 18.46
N MET A 118 10.93 9.95 19.11
CA MET A 118 11.71 8.90 18.45
C MET A 118 10.82 7.76 17.95
N ALA A 119 9.78 7.39 18.71
CA ALA A 119 8.79 6.41 18.27
C ALA A 119 7.98 6.91 17.06
N ALA A 120 7.59 8.19 17.05
CA ALA A 120 6.92 8.81 15.91
C ALA A 120 7.82 8.83 14.66
N LEU A 121 9.11 9.15 14.82
CA LEU A 121 10.09 9.10 13.73
C LEU A 121 10.27 7.67 13.20
N PHE A 122 10.40 6.69 14.09
CA PHE A 122 10.49 5.27 13.74
C PHE A 122 9.30 4.82 12.88
N GLY A 123 8.08 5.12 13.32
CA GLY A 123 6.86 4.79 12.58
C GLY A 123 6.80 5.48 11.21
N LYS A 124 7.19 6.76 11.15
CA LYS A 124 7.26 7.51 9.88
C LYS A 124 8.25 6.88 8.90
N SER A 125 9.46 6.57 9.35
CA SER A 125 10.50 5.97 8.49
C SER A 125 10.08 4.61 7.93
N ILE A 126 9.43 3.78 8.75
CA ILE A 126 8.88 2.50 8.29
C ILE A 126 7.75 2.71 7.29
N GLY A 127 6.86 3.68 7.52
CA GLY A 127 5.78 4.01 6.59
C GLY A 127 6.29 4.52 5.23
N GLU A 128 7.35 5.32 5.23
CA GLU A 128 8.02 5.77 4.00
C GLU A 128 8.61 4.59 3.21
N GLU A 129 9.28 3.66 3.89
CA GLU A 129 9.82 2.45 3.26
C GLU A 129 8.71 1.51 2.75
N ALA A 130 7.63 1.33 3.52
CA ALA A 130 6.47 0.53 3.11
C ALA A 130 5.85 1.09 1.83
N ARG A 131 5.65 2.41 1.78
CA ARG A 131 5.09 3.10 0.60
C ARG A 131 6.01 3.00 -0.61
N TYR A 132 7.32 3.17 -0.43
CA TYR A 132 8.29 3.01 -1.51
C TYR A 132 8.28 1.59 -2.10
N ARG A 133 8.03 0.59 -1.25
CA ARG A 133 7.99 -0.84 -1.62
C ARG A 133 6.59 -1.36 -1.96
N GLU A 134 5.62 -0.46 -2.14
CA GLU A 134 4.24 -0.81 -2.52
C GLU A 134 3.58 -1.82 -1.56
N LYS A 135 3.80 -1.64 -0.24
CA LYS A 135 3.11 -2.39 0.81
C LYS A 135 1.99 -1.54 1.39
N ASP A 136 0.76 -2.01 1.26
CA ASP A 136 -0.45 -1.32 1.72
C ASP A 136 -0.64 -1.45 3.24
N VAL A 137 -0.29 -2.60 3.81
CA VAL A 137 -0.50 -2.90 5.23
C VAL A 137 0.74 -3.48 5.88
N LEU A 138 1.21 -2.85 6.96
CA LEU A 138 2.19 -3.43 7.86
C LEU A 138 1.48 -4.21 8.97
N LEU A 139 1.81 -5.49 9.14
CA LEU A 139 1.31 -6.34 10.21
C LEU A 139 2.11 -6.10 11.51
N GLY A 140 2.02 -4.87 12.02
CA GLY A 140 2.70 -4.43 13.23
C GLY A 140 2.24 -3.02 13.64
N PRO A 141 2.84 -2.43 14.68
CA PRO A 141 3.85 -3.00 15.57
C PRO A 141 3.29 -4.08 16.50
N GLY A 142 4.17 -4.85 17.14
CA GLY A 142 3.80 -5.74 18.23
C GLY A 142 3.51 -4.94 19.51
N VAL A 143 2.26 -4.93 19.96
CA VAL A 143 1.81 -4.20 21.17
C VAL A 143 1.29 -5.14 22.27
N ASN A 144 1.67 -6.42 22.22
CA ASN A 144 1.36 -7.34 23.30
C ASN A 144 2.19 -7.02 24.54
N ILE A 145 1.68 -7.36 25.72
CA ILE A 145 2.43 -7.25 26.98
C ILE A 145 3.42 -8.41 27.09
N ALA A 146 4.70 -8.09 27.32
CA ALA A 146 5.78 -9.05 27.59
C ALA A 146 5.64 -9.67 29.00
N ARG A 147 4.50 -10.30 29.27
CA ARG A 147 4.06 -10.79 30.59
C ARG A 147 4.95 -11.87 31.20
N THR A 148 5.64 -12.66 30.37
CA THR A 148 6.53 -13.72 30.83
C THR A 148 7.85 -13.65 30.09
N PRO A 149 8.99 -13.76 30.78
CA PRO A 149 10.30 -13.70 30.13
C PRO A 149 10.57 -14.91 29.20
N LEU A 150 9.75 -15.96 29.27
CA LEU A 150 9.91 -17.18 28.47
C LEU A 150 9.35 -17.06 27.04
N ASN A 151 8.63 -16.00 26.72
CA ASN A 151 8.05 -15.83 25.38
C ASN A 151 9.11 -15.39 24.37
N GLY A 152 9.36 -16.23 23.36
CA GLY A 152 10.34 -15.98 22.31
C GLY A 152 10.05 -14.76 21.43
N ARG A 153 8.83 -14.20 21.49
CA ARG A 153 8.43 -12.99 20.74
C ARG A 153 8.57 -11.69 21.52
N ASN A 154 9.06 -11.72 22.76
CA ASN A 154 9.13 -10.50 23.60
C ASN A 154 9.95 -9.36 22.98
N PHE A 155 10.96 -9.67 22.16
CA PHE A 155 11.75 -8.66 21.44
C PHE A 155 10.90 -7.83 20.45
N GLU A 156 9.74 -8.35 20.03
CA GLU A 156 8.80 -7.67 19.14
C GLU A 156 7.89 -6.69 19.90
N TYR A 157 7.96 -6.63 21.23
CA TYR A 157 7.04 -5.84 22.07
C TYR A 157 7.76 -4.70 22.79
N MET A 158 6.97 -3.74 23.29
CA MET A 158 7.45 -2.52 23.96
C MET A 158 7.72 -2.70 25.46
N GLY A 159 7.36 -3.83 26.05
CA GLY A 159 7.69 -4.14 27.45
C GLY A 159 6.59 -4.90 28.18
N GLU A 160 6.72 -4.98 29.51
CA GLU A 160 5.74 -5.60 30.40
C GLU A 160 4.71 -4.60 30.95
N ASP A 161 4.97 -3.30 30.78
CA ASP A 161 4.11 -2.22 31.27
C ASP A 161 2.99 -1.92 30.26
N PRO A 162 1.71 -1.83 30.68
CA PRO A 162 0.60 -1.56 29.79
C PRO A 162 0.39 -0.08 29.44
N TYR A 163 1.12 0.83 30.09
CA TYR A 163 1.01 2.27 29.83
C TYR A 163 2.02 2.73 28.78
N LEU A 164 3.23 2.19 28.84
CA LEU A 164 4.28 2.35 27.82
C LEU A 164 3.84 1.78 26.47
#